data_AF-A0AA47P657-F1
#
_entry.id   AF-A0AA47P657-F1
#
_cell.length_a   1.000
_cell.length_b   1.000
_cell.length_c   1.000
_cell.angle_alpha   90.00
_cell.angle_beta   90.00
_cell.angle_gamma   90.00
#
_symmetry.space_group_name_H-M   'P 1'
#
loop_
_entity.id
_entity.type
_entity.pdbx_description
1 polymer ?
#
loop_
_entity_poly.entity_id
_entity_poly.type
_entity_poly.pdbx_seq_one_letter_code
_entity_poly.pdbx_strand_id
1 'polypeptide(L)'
;MPFVPDECIAEMNSISLQRGTSSKQIKDINLDSVWYGNCSIADRKALQRVVKLPSLSPGPPLPTTEAVHSKRCLRRARSIAKDSSHPGHKLFTLLPSGRRYRSLRSRTSRFRNSFFPSAVTLLNSAQR
;
A
#
# COMPACT_ATOMS: atom_id res chain seq x y z
N MET A 1 -18.62 -16.52 30.87
CA MET A 1 -17.77 -15.38 30.46
C MET A 1 -16.35 -15.88 30.29
N PRO A 2 -15.94 -16.40 29.12
CA PRO A 2 -14.55 -16.73 28.89
C PRO A 2 -13.80 -15.54 28.31
N PHE A 3 -12.73 -15.20 29.01
CA PHE A 3 -11.61 -14.39 28.58
C PHE A 3 -11.11 -14.82 27.18
N VAL A 4 -10.88 -13.85 26.32
CA VAL A 4 -10.22 -14.02 25.02
C VAL A 4 -8.71 -14.12 25.28
N PRO A 5 -8.00 -15.14 24.75
CA PRO A 5 -6.60 -15.38 25.07
C PRO A 5 -5.61 -14.50 24.28
N ASP A 6 -4.49 -14.22 24.96
CA ASP A 6 -3.28 -13.52 24.51
C ASP A 6 -2.50 -14.23 23.38
N GLU A 7 -3.09 -14.42 22.19
CA GLU A 7 -2.38 -15.06 21.06
C GLU A 7 -1.95 -14.11 19.93
N CYS A 8 -2.23 -12.81 20.01
CA CYS A 8 -1.95 -11.90 18.89
C CYS A 8 -0.59 -11.19 18.92
N ILE A 9 0.29 -11.46 19.91
CA ILE A 9 1.59 -10.75 20.04
C ILE A 9 2.79 -11.64 19.67
N ALA A 10 2.66 -12.97 19.65
CA ALA A 10 3.81 -13.87 19.43
C ALA A 10 4.16 -14.15 17.96
N GLU A 11 3.30 -13.80 16.99
CA GLU A 11 3.49 -14.19 15.58
C GLU A 11 4.15 -13.10 14.71
N MET A 12 4.84 -12.12 15.32
CA MET A 12 5.60 -11.09 14.59
C MET A 12 7.11 -11.36 14.53
N ASN A 13 7.62 -12.40 15.20
CA ASN A 13 9.07 -12.67 15.29
C ASN A 13 9.57 -13.92 14.53
N SER A 14 8.75 -14.59 13.70
CA SER A 14 9.19 -15.81 12.99
C SER A 14 9.65 -15.61 11.54
N ILE A 15 9.69 -14.39 10.99
CA ILE A 15 10.12 -14.17 9.59
C ILE A 15 11.57 -13.69 9.54
N SER A 16 12.45 -14.39 10.26
CA SER A 16 13.90 -14.18 10.20
C SER A 16 14.63 -15.52 10.14
N LEU A 17 14.36 -16.34 9.11
CA LEU A 17 15.37 -17.24 8.54
C LEU A 17 14.84 -17.92 7.27
N GLN A 18 15.00 -17.29 6.10
CA GLN A 18 15.17 -18.00 4.82
C GLN A 18 15.99 -17.09 3.89
N ARG A 19 17.32 -17.12 4.02
CA ARG A 19 18.24 -16.57 3.02
C ARG A 19 18.59 -17.69 2.04
N GLY A 20 18.36 -17.46 0.75
CA GLY A 20 18.97 -18.27 -0.31
C GLY A 20 18.19 -18.21 -1.61
N THR A 21 18.55 -17.29 -2.50
CA THR A 21 18.89 -17.54 -3.92
C THR A 21 18.87 -16.23 -4.74
N SER A 22 19.95 -16.07 -5.51
CA SER A 22 20.13 -15.22 -6.72
C SER A 22 20.12 -13.69 -6.61
N SER A 23 21.33 -13.16 -6.74
CA SER A 23 21.83 -11.81 -6.51
C SER A 23 21.55 -10.78 -7.62
N LYS A 24 20.46 -10.88 -8.41
CA LYS A 24 20.23 -9.95 -9.55
C LYS A 24 18.85 -9.31 -9.70
N GLN A 25 17.96 -9.39 -8.71
CA GLN A 25 16.61 -8.78 -8.79
C GLN A 25 16.18 -8.00 -7.54
N ILE A 26 17.11 -7.69 -6.62
CA ILE A 26 16.81 -6.98 -5.36
C ILE A 26 17.38 -5.55 -5.38
N LYS A 27 17.16 -4.78 -6.45
CA LYS A 27 17.53 -3.35 -6.47
C LYS A 27 16.37 -2.37 -6.66
N ASP A 28 15.17 -2.81 -7.03
CA ASP A 28 14.02 -1.91 -7.22
C ASP A 28 12.84 -2.16 -6.27
N ILE A 29 13.04 -3.05 -5.30
CA ILE A 29 12.10 -3.32 -4.23
C ILE A 29 12.67 -2.67 -2.96
N ASN A 30 12.24 -1.45 -2.61
CA ASN A 30 11.50 -1.27 -1.35
C ASN A 30 11.40 0.16 -0.77
N LEU A 31 12.28 1.13 -1.01
CA LEU A 31 12.27 2.29 -0.09
C LEU A 31 11.32 3.45 -0.44
N ASP A 32 11.04 3.78 -1.70
CA ASP A 32 10.22 4.99 -1.94
C ASP A 32 8.71 4.75 -1.80
N SER A 33 8.23 3.58 -2.18
CA SER A 33 6.78 3.30 -2.23
C SER A 33 6.16 2.82 -0.93
N VAL A 34 6.95 2.14 -0.08
CA VAL A 34 6.50 1.62 1.22
C VAL A 34 6.36 2.78 2.20
N TRP A 35 7.22 3.80 2.06
CA TRP A 35 7.29 4.92 2.97
C TRP A 35 6.38 6.08 2.55
N TYR A 36 6.06 6.26 1.26
CA TYR A 36 5.14 7.33 0.81
C TYR A 36 3.78 7.33 1.52
N GLY A 37 3.23 6.13 1.80
CA GLY A 37 1.99 5.97 2.57
C GLY A 37 2.11 6.33 4.05
N ASN A 38 3.32 6.45 4.60
CA ASN A 38 3.55 6.85 5.99
C ASN A 38 4.24 8.24 6.10
N CYS A 39 4.64 8.83 4.97
CA CYS A 39 5.30 10.13 4.86
C CYS A 39 4.36 11.29 5.21
N SER A 40 4.85 12.22 6.03
CA SER A 40 4.18 13.48 6.34
C SER A 40 4.09 14.39 5.11
N ILE A 41 3.25 15.42 5.16
CA ILE A 41 3.09 16.40 4.08
C ILE A 41 4.43 17.10 3.77
N ALA A 42 5.25 17.35 4.80
CA ALA A 42 6.58 17.93 4.63
C ALA A 42 7.52 17.01 3.82
N ASP A 43 7.49 15.71 4.11
CA ASP A 43 8.29 14.70 3.40
C ASP A 43 7.85 14.56 1.95
N ARG A 44 6.53 14.58 1.69
CA ARG A 44 5.98 14.56 0.32
C ARG A 44 6.43 15.78 -0.48
N LYS A 45 6.43 16.96 0.13
CA LYS A 45 6.93 18.20 -0.50
C LYS A 45 8.44 18.15 -0.72
N ALA A 46 9.21 17.54 0.17
CA ALA A 46 10.64 17.33 -0.02
C ALA A 46 10.91 16.38 -1.19
N LEU A 47 10.19 15.25 -1.26
CA LEU A 47 10.26 14.30 -2.37
C LEU A 47 9.85 14.96 -3.70
N GLN A 48 8.77 15.75 -3.71
CA GLN A 48 8.38 16.50 -4.91
C GLN A 48 9.45 17.51 -5.34
N ARG A 49 10.17 18.17 -4.41
CA ARG A 49 11.28 19.07 -4.74
C ARG A 49 12.47 18.33 -5.34
N VAL A 50 12.79 17.13 -4.85
CA VAL A 50 13.84 16.28 -5.42
C VAL A 50 13.47 15.81 -6.82
N VAL A 51 12.20 15.43 -7.04
CA VAL A 51 11.69 15.09 -8.38
C VAL A 51 11.65 16.30 -9.31
N LYS A 52 11.44 17.51 -8.78
CA LYS A 52 11.33 18.76 -9.53
C LYS A 52 12.69 19.42 -9.82
N LEU A 53 13.77 19.01 -9.17
CA LEU A 53 15.13 19.31 -9.62
C LEU A 53 15.31 18.60 -10.97
N PRO A 54 15.40 19.33 -12.09
CA PRO A 54 15.42 18.70 -13.39
C PRO A 54 16.79 18.03 -13.56
N SER A 55 16.83 16.70 -13.48
CA SER A 55 17.87 15.96 -14.19
C SER A 55 17.71 16.31 -15.66
N LEU A 56 18.73 16.97 -16.22
CA LEU A 56 18.83 17.37 -17.62
C LEU A 56 18.63 16.16 -18.54
N SER A 57 17.40 15.81 -18.90
CA SER A 57 17.10 14.72 -19.81
C SER A 57 15.81 15.00 -20.58
N PRO A 58 15.83 15.00 -21.92
CA PRO A 58 14.65 15.14 -22.76
C PRO A 58 13.88 13.80 -22.73
N GLY A 59 13.06 13.62 -21.70
CA GLY A 59 12.21 12.44 -21.54
C GLY A 59 10.79 12.84 -21.11
N PRO A 60 9.80 11.92 -21.24
CA PRO A 60 8.46 12.16 -20.73
C PRO A 60 8.51 12.59 -19.26
N PRO A 61 7.60 13.48 -18.81
CA PRO A 61 7.59 13.95 -17.43
C PRO A 61 7.54 12.73 -16.49
N LEU A 62 8.47 12.71 -15.53
CA LEU A 62 8.56 11.63 -14.55
C LEU A 62 7.19 11.46 -13.87
N PRO A 63 6.70 10.22 -13.72
CA PRO A 63 5.44 9.99 -13.05
C PRO A 63 5.55 10.52 -11.61
N THR A 64 4.57 11.30 -11.19
CA THR A 64 4.53 11.79 -9.81
C THR A 64 4.54 10.61 -8.85
N THR A 65 5.19 10.79 -7.70
CA THR A 65 5.26 9.78 -6.64
C THR A 65 3.86 9.28 -6.22
N GLU A 66 2.85 10.15 -6.29
CA GLU A 66 1.44 9.82 -6.09
C GLU A 66 0.86 8.89 -7.15
N ALA A 67 1.18 9.12 -8.43
CA ALA A 67 0.71 8.25 -9.52
C ALA A 67 1.35 6.86 -9.41
N VAL A 68 2.64 6.79 -9.08
CA VAL A 68 3.35 5.52 -8.87
C VAL A 68 2.78 4.76 -7.67
N HIS A 69 2.55 5.45 -6.55
CA HIS A 69 1.95 4.88 -5.35
C HIS A 69 0.54 4.34 -5.64
N SER A 70 -0.32 5.14 -6.27
CA SER A 70 -1.70 4.76 -6.59
C SER A 70 -1.77 3.55 -7.52
N LYS A 71 -0.94 3.53 -8.58
CA LYS A 71 -0.84 2.40 -9.51
C LYS A 71 -0.42 1.12 -8.79
N ARG A 72 0.56 1.20 -7.87
CA ARG A 72 1.03 0.07 -7.08
C ARG A 72 -0.04 -0.44 -6.12
N CYS A 73 -0.71 0.49 -5.42
CA CYS A 73 -1.81 0.18 -4.51
C CYS A 73 -2.94 -0.56 -5.22
N LEU A 74 -3.38 -0.06 -6.38
CA LEU A 74 -4.42 -0.71 -7.18
C LEU A 74 -4.01 -2.11 -7.64
N ARG A 75 -2.78 -2.29 -8.14
CA ARG A 75 -2.29 -3.60 -8.57
C ARG A 75 -2.28 -4.60 -7.42
N ARG A 76 -1.77 -4.21 -6.26
CA ARG A 76 -1.70 -5.08 -5.08
C ARG A 76 -3.09 -5.39 -4.53
N ALA A 77 -3.96 -4.39 -4.44
CA ALA A 77 -5.34 -4.57 -3.97
C ALA A 77 -6.14 -5.51 -4.87
N ARG A 78 -6.00 -5.41 -6.20
CA ARG A 78 -6.61 -6.35 -7.15
C ARG A 78 -6.07 -7.77 -7.02
N SER A 79 -4.78 -7.92 -6.73
CA SER A 79 -4.19 -9.24 -6.47
C SER A 79 -4.76 -9.87 -5.20
N ILE A 80 -4.92 -9.10 -4.13
CA ILE A 80 -5.54 -9.57 -2.88
C ILE A 80 -7.03 -9.89 -3.08
N ALA A 81 -7.73 -9.05 -3.85
CA ALA A 81 -9.16 -9.28 -4.14
C ALA A 81 -9.40 -10.56 -4.97
N LYS A 82 -8.41 -10.99 -5.76
CA LYS A 82 -8.48 -12.25 -6.52
C LYS A 82 -8.08 -13.47 -5.70
N ASP A 83 -7.23 -13.30 -4.70
CA ASP A 83 -6.72 -14.38 -3.86
C ASP A 83 -7.61 -14.58 -2.63
N SER A 84 -8.42 -15.64 -2.64
CA SER A 84 -9.33 -15.99 -1.54
C SER A 84 -8.61 -16.51 -0.30
N SER A 85 -7.37 -16.99 -0.43
CA SER A 85 -6.55 -17.48 0.69
C SER A 85 -5.90 -16.34 1.49
N HIS A 86 -5.88 -15.14 0.92
CA HIS A 86 -5.23 -14.00 1.55
C HIS A 86 -6.00 -13.51 2.80
N PRO A 87 -5.32 -13.24 3.93
CA PRO A 87 -5.99 -12.82 5.17
C PRO A 87 -6.77 -11.50 5.03
N GLY A 88 -6.26 -10.59 4.19
CA GLY A 88 -6.92 -9.33 3.85
C GLY A 88 -8.02 -9.42 2.77
N HIS A 89 -8.34 -10.59 2.22
CA HIS A 89 -9.31 -10.74 1.12
C HIS A 89 -10.68 -10.15 1.46
N LYS A 90 -11.17 -10.39 2.69
CA LYS A 90 -12.47 -9.91 3.19
C LYS A 90 -12.62 -8.39 3.16
N LEU A 91 -11.51 -7.64 3.18
CA LEU A 91 -11.52 -6.18 3.10
C LEU A 91 -11.77 -5.69 1.66
N PHE A 92 -11.42 -6.52 0.67
CA PHE A 92 -11.58 -6.23 -0.74
C PHE A 92 -12.76 -7.01 -1.35
N THR A 93 -13.81 -7.21 -0.56
CA THR A 93 -15.09 -7.76 -1.02
C THR A 93 -16.05 -6.63 -1.36
N LEU A 94 -16.69 -6.73 -2.53
CA LEU A 94 -17.73 -5.78 -2.94
C LEU A 94 -18.95 -5.89 -2.02
N LEU A 95 -19.61 -4.75 -1.79
CA LEU A 95 -20.92 -4.74 -1.15
C LEU A 95 -21.95 -5.47 -2.04
N PRO A 96 -23.10 -5.91 -1.49
CA PRO A 96 -24.12 -6.62 -2.26
C PRO A 96 -24.59 -5.90 -3.54
N SER A 97 -24.45 -4.57 -3.57
CA SER A 97 -24.73 -3.77 -4.77
C SER A 97 -23.73 -3.96 -5.92
N GLY A 98 -22.58 -4.61 -5.69
CA GLY A 98 -21.52 -4.82 -6.68
C GLY A 98 -20.73 -3.58 -7.09
N ARG A 99 -21.09 -2.39 -6.58
CA ARG A 99 -20.58 -1.10 -7.09
C ARG A 99 -19.43 -0.49 -6.30
N ARG A 100 -19.22 -0.92 -5.06
CA ARG A 100 -18.21 -0.34 -4.17
C ARG A 100 -17.75 -1.32 -3.10
N TYR A 101 -16.54 -1.09 -2.59
CA TYR A 101 -15.93 -1.76 -1.45
C TYR A 101 -16.30 -1.08 -0.13
N ARG A 102 -16.20 -1.82 0.99
CA ARG A 102 -16.45 -1.29 2.34
C ARG A 102 -15.33 -0.34 2.76
N SER A 103 -15.66 0.93 3.00
CA SER A 103 -14.69 1.91 3.47
C SER A 103 -14.24 1.64 4.90
N LEU A 104 -12.94 1.78 5.14
CA LEU A 104 -12.36 1.69 6.48
C LEU A 104 -12.40 3.07 7.14
N ARG A 105 -13.26 3.23 8.14
CA ARG A 105 -13.31 4.47 8.92
C ARG A 105 -12.10 4.55 9.83
N SER A 106 -11.43 5.70 9.85
CA SER A 106 -10.34 5.95 10.80
C SER A 106 -10.27 7.41 11.19
N ARG A 107 -9.90 7.63 12.46
CA ARG A 107 -9.76 8.95 13.06
C ARG A 107 -8.38 9.54 12.80
N THR A 108 -7.34 8.72 12.64
CA THR A 108 -5.96 9.17 12.48
C THR A 108 -5.54 9.29 11.02
N SER A 109 -4.69 10.27 10.72
CA SER A 109 -4.09 10.43 9.38
C SER A 109 -3.13 9.29 9.05
N ARG A 110 -2.35 8.83 10.03
CA ARG A 110 -1.42 7.70 9.90
C ARG A 110 -2.11 6.46 9.33
N PHE A 111 -3.22 6.02 9.93
CA PHE A 111 -3.93 4.86 9.42
C PHE A 111 -4.56 5.16 8.06
N ARG A 112 -5.17 6.33 7.85
CA ARG A 112 -5.74 6.72 6.54
C ARG A 112 -4.73 6.64 5.39
N ASN A 113 -3.46 6.94 5.65
CA ASN A 113 -2.42 6.89 4.63
C ASN A 113 -1.79 5.48 4.47
N SER A 114 -2.10 4.53 5.36
CA SER A 114 -1.66 3.14 5.23
C SER A 114 -2.30 2.43 4.03
N PHE A 115 -1.72 1.29 3.65
CA PHE A 115 -2.06 0.54 2.44
C PHE A 115 -3.57 0.22 2.32
N PHE A 116 -4.17 -0.42 3.33
CA PHE A 116 -5.55 -0.91 3.24
C PHE A 116 -6.61 0.19 3.02
N PRO A 117 -6.70 1.25 3.85
CA PRO A 117 -7.68 2.32 3.63
C PRO A 117 -7.40 3.13 2.37
N SER A 118 -6.13 3.35 2.02
CA SER A 118 -5.74 4.01 0.77
C SER A 118 -6.19 3.21 -0.45
N ALA A 119 -5.90 1.90 -0.48
CA ALA A 119 -6.30 0.99 -1.55
C ALA A 119 -7.81 0.91 -1.75
N VAL A 120 -8.58 0.79 -0.67
CA VAL A 120 -10.05 0.76 -0.72
C VAL A 120 -10.62 2.06 -1.28
N THR A 121 -10.05 3.21 -0.87
CA THR A 121 -10.48 4.52 -1.37
C THR A 121 -10.21 4.67 -2.86
N LEU A 122 -9.01 4.28 -3.31
CA LEU A 122 -8.61 4.29 -4.71
C LEU A 122 -9.45 3.36 -5.58
N LEU A 123 -9.79 2.18 -5.08
CA LEU A 123 -10.68 1.25 -5.78
C LEU A 123 -12.10 1.81 -5.91
N ASN A 124 -12.61 2.46 -4.87
CA ASN A 124 -13.92 3.10 -4.88
C ASN A 124 -14.00 4.34 -5.79
N SER A 125 -12.88 5.04 -6.01
CA SER A 125 -12.81 6.12 -7.00
C SER A 125 -12.66 5.60 -8.43
N ALA A 126 -11.99 4.45 -8.62
CA ALA A 126 -11.78 3.84 -9.93
C ALA A 126 -13.00 3.08 -10.48
N GLN A 127 -14.00 2.78 -9.63
CA GLN A 127 -15.25 2.10 -10.00
C GLN A 127 -16.45 3.04 -10.16
N ARG A 128 -16.26 4.34 -9.97
CA ARG A 128 -17.24 5.37 -10.35
C ARG A 128 -17.11 5.67 -11.83
#